data_AF-A0A925IV60-F1
#
_entry.id   AF-A0A925IV60-F1
#
_cell.length_a   1.000
_cell.length_b   1.000
_cell.length_c   1.000
_cell.angle_alpha   90.00
_cell.angle_beta   90.00
_cell.angle_gamma   90.00
#
_symmetry.space_group_name_H-M   'P 1'
#
loop_
_entity.id
_entity.type
_entity.pdbx_description
1 polymer ?
#
loop_
_entity_poly.entity_id
_entity_poly.type
_entity_poly.pdbx_seq_one_letter_code
_entity_poly.pdbx_strand_id
1 'polypeptide(L)'
;VEPLAPKEFPGLKEVHAVDAAGVHPLLLAIGQERYMPFRERVPEELLTIANHLLGKGQTSLAKYLFIACDEDEPNLTTHRIYDFFQHMLSRVDLSRDLHFQTRTTIDTLDYSGDDWNAGSKLVVAARGPARRVLSAEIPNQLSLPGSCQRIDLVMPGVLAVSFDAFTNYATAKKELETLCDAMSDKDLDQWPLWILTEDSKWMSAQLNNFLWAAFTRSNPSKDIYGLKAEVIDKHWSCKAPLIIDARIKSHHAPVLEPDQAVSNRVDGMFAKGGMLHGKIKGL
;
A
#
# COMPACT_ATOMS: atom_id res chain seq x y z
N VAL A 1 2.64 21.80 -6.44
CA VAL A 1 2.38 21.74 -7.89
C VAL A 1 0.97 22.28 -8.10
N GLU A 2 0.81 23.53 -8.52
CA GLU A 2 -0.50 24.11 -8.88
C GLU A 2 -1.09 23.40 -10.13
N PRO A 3 -2.41 23.48 -10.37
CA PRO A 3 -3.21 22.39 -10.96
C PRO A 3 -3.07 22.31 -12.48
N LEU A 4 -1.95 21.74 -12.94
CA LEU A 4 -1.84 21.17 -14.29
C LEU A 4 -2.58 19.83 -14.40
N ALA A 5 -2.91 19.21 -13.26
CA ALA A 5 -3.48 17.87 -13.19
C ALA A 5 -4.76 17.67 -14.02
N PRO A 6 -5.77 18.57 -14.02
CA PRO A 6 -6.99 18.34 -14.80
C PRO A 6 -6.82 18.54 -16.31
N LYS A 7 -5.91 19.45 -16.72
CA LYS A 7 -5.58 19.66 -18.15
C LYS A 7 -4.77 18.48 -18.70
N GLU A 8 -3.98 17.86 -17.83
CA GLU A 8 -3.08 16.78 -18.19
C GLU A 8 -3.76 15.40 -18.11
N PHE A 9 -4.73 15.26 -17.20
CA PHE A 9 -5.47 14.04 -16.90
C PHE A 9 -6.97 14.38 -16.81
N PRO A 10 -7.72 14.31 -17.93
CA PRO A 10 -9.15 14.58 -17.92
C PRO A 10 -9.88 13.69 -16.90
N GLY A 11 -10.69 14.29 -16.03
CA GLY A 11 -11.43 13.59 -14.98
C GLY A 11 -10.66 13.38 -13.67
N LEU A 12 -9.36 13.68 -13.62
CA LEU A 12 -8.61 13.66 -12.37
C LEU A 12 -8.91 14.91 -11.52
N LYS A 13 -9.33 14.71 -10.28
CA LYS A 13 -9.54 15.78 -9.30
C LYS A 13 -8.28 16.04 -8.47
N GLU A 14 -7.66 14.98 -7.95
CA GLU A 14 -6.52 15.08 -7.04
C GLU A 14 -5.56 13.90 -7.24
N VAL A 15 -4.26 14.15 -7.08
CA VAL A 15 -3.22 13.12 -7.08
C VAL A 15 -2.11 13.49 -6.09
N HIS A 16 -1.64 12.49 -5.35
CA HIS A 16 -0.60 12.64 -4.33
C HIS A 16 0.38 11.47 -4.39
N ALA A 17 1.64 11.81 -4.65
CA ALA A 17 2.79 10.92 -4.46
C ALA A 17 3.18 10.94 -2.98
N VAL A 18 3.13 9.79 -2.33
CA VAL A 18 3.24 9.72 -0.87
C VAL A 18 4.71 9.68 -0.46
N ASP A 19 5.23 10.79 0.05
CA ASP A 19 6.63 10.92 0.48
C ASP A 19 7.06 9.84 1.48
N ALA A 20 6.20 9.54 2.47
CA ALA A 20 6.44 8.51 3.47
C ALA A 20 6.59 7.08 2.89
N ALA A 21 6.14 6.86 1.64
CA ALA A 21 6.28 5.60 0.92
C ALA A 21 7.48 5.59 -0.03
N GLY A 22 8.42 6.54 0.09
CA GLY A 22 9.54 6.70 -0.84
C GLY A 22 9.21 7.56 -2.07
N VAL A 23 8.26 8.47 -1.93
CA VAL A 23 7.74 9.39 -2.97
C VAL A 23 6.98 8.67 -4.09
N HIS A 24 7.68 7.90 -4.92
CA HIS A 24 7.11 7.30 -6.12
C HIS A 24 6.33 5.99 -5.92
N PRO A 25 6.69 5.07 -5.00
CA PRO A 25 6.06 3.75 -4.91
C PRO A 25 4.54 3.73 -4.77
N LEU A 26 3.96 4.74 -4.10
CA LEU A 26 2.53 4.85 -3.83
C LEU A 26 1.97 6.17 -4.36
N LEU A 27 0.97 6.06 -5.23
CA LEU A 27 0.09 7.15 -5.63
C LEU A 27 -1.30 6.95 -5.02
N LEU A 28 -1.84 8.05 -4.48
CA LEU A 28 -3.24 8.17 -4.13
C LEU A 28 -3.89 9.15 -5.10
N ALA A 29 -5.07 8.83 -5.61
CA ALA A 29 -5.77 9.67 -6.58
C ALA A 29 -7.27 9.72 -6.30
N ILE A 30 -7.89 10.83 -6.71
CA ILE A 30 -9.35 10.99 -6.75
C ILE A 30 -9.71 11.34 -8.18
N GLY A 31 -10.54 10.51 -8.80
CA GLY A 31 -11.07 10.71 -10.14
C GLY A 31 -12.58 10.89 -10.12
N GLN A 32 -13.10 11.46 -11.20
CA GLN A 32 -14.53 11.54 -11.48
C GLN A 32 -14.96 10.33 -12.31
N GLU A 33 -16.23 9.99 -12.20
CA GLU A 33 -16.84 8.88 -12.93
C GLU A 33 -18.07 9.35 -13.70
N ARG A 34 -17.83 9.78 -14.94
CA ARG A 34 -18.83 10.51 -15.75
C ARG A 34 -19.64 9.61 -16.67
N TYR A 35 -19.41 8.29 -16.63
CA TYR A 35 -20.18 7.32 -17.41
C TYR A 35 -21.60 7.10 -16.86
N MET A 36 -22.41 6.30 -17.58
CA MET A 36 -23.87 6.29 -17.46
C MET A 36 -24.39 6.06 -16.02
N PRO A 37 -25.23 6.95 -15.46
CA PRO A 37 -25.64 6.91 -14.04
C PRO A 37 -26.59 5.76 -13.68
N PHE A 38 -27.12 5.04 -14.67
CA PHE A 38 -28.11 3.97 -14.49
C PHE A 38 -27.50 2.56 -14.42
N ARG A 39 -26.18 2.43 -14.60
CA ARG A 39 -25.48 1.14 -14.49
C ARG A 39 -25.08 0.86 -13.04
N GLU A 40 -24.65 -0.38 -12.79
CA GLU A 40 -23.98 -0.73 -11.55
C GLU A 40 -22.78 0.19 -11.32
N ARG A 41 -22.63 0.72 -10.10
CA ARG A 41 -21.54 1.64 -9.75
C ARG A 41 -20.26 0.87 -9.50
N VAL A 42 -19.53 0.58 -10.57
CA VAL A 42 -18.20 -0.06 -10.54
C VAL A 42 -17.15 0.87 -11.16
N PRO A 43 -15.85 0.74 -10.84
CA PRO A 43 -14.82 1.57 -11.47
C PRO A 43 -14.82 1.40 -13.00
N GLU A 44 -14.97 2.50 -13.74
CA GLU A 44 -14.95 2.48 -15.20
C GLU A 44 -13.98 3.56 -15.72
N GLU A 45 -14.36 4.84 -15.71
CA GLU A 45 -13.50 5.97 -16.09
C GLU A 45 -12.29 6.11 -15.15
N LEU A 46 -12.43 5.71 -13.88
CA LEU A 46 -11.29 5.63 -12.95
C LEU A 46 -10.14 4.79 -13.51
N LEU A 47 -10.45 3.71 -14.26
CA LEU A 47 -9.42 2.87 -14.87
C LEU A 47 -8.74 3.56 -16.07
N THR A 48 -9.46 4.39 -16.82
CA THR A 48 -8.87 5.25 -17.85
C THR A 48 -7.92 6.27 -17.22
N ILE A 49 -8.33 6.93 -16.14
CA ILE A 49 -7.50 7.89 -15.40
C ILE A 49 -6.25 7.18 -14.83
N ALA A 50 -6.42 6.00 -14.25
CA ALA A 50 -5.32 5.21 -13.70
C ALA A 50 -4.28 4.85 -14.77
N ASN A 51 -4.71 4.45 -15.97
CA ASN A 51 -3.80 4.18 -17.07
C ASN A 51 -3.08 5.43 -17.55
N HIS A 52 -3.73 6.60 -17.58
CA HIS A 52 -3.04 7.85 -17.91
C HIS A 52 -1.98 8.20 -16.86
N LEU A 53 -2.29 8.11 -15.57
CA LEU A 53 -1.34 8.36 -14.48
C LEU A 53 -0.12 7.45 -14.59
N LEU A 54 -0.34 6.14 -14.75
CA LEU A 54 0.75 5.16 -14.86
C LEU A 54 1.49 5.21 -16.21
N GLY A 55 0.96 5.93 -17.20
CA GLY A 55 1.57 6.09 -18.52
C GLY A 55 2.38 7.38 -18.72
N LYS A 56 2.45 8.27 -17.72
CA LYS A 56 2.98 9.63 -17.93
C LYS A 56 3.99 10.08 -16.88
N GLY A 57 5.05 10.75 -17.35
CA GLY A 57 5.95 11.56 -16.52
C GLY A 57 6.51 10.82 -15.30
N GLN A 58 6.43 11.45 -14.13
CA GLN A 58 6.89 10.88 -12.85
C GLN A 58 5.85 9.95 -12.22
N THR A 59 4.56 10.08 -12.57
CA THR A 59 3.51 9.22 -12.03
C THR A 59 3.58 7.80 -12.59
N SER A 60 4.25 7.61 -13.73
CA SER A 60 4.55 6.28 -14.26
C SER A 60 5.58 5.50 -13.46
N LEU A 61 6.27 6.11 -12.48
CA LEU A 61 7.20 5.39 -11.61
C LEU A 61 6.49 4.60 -10.50
N ALA A 62 5.23 4.91 -10.21
CA ALA A 62 4.49 4.28 -9.14
C ALA A 62 4.16 2.82 -9.41
N LYS A 63 4.23 2.00 -8.36
CA LYS A 63 3.83 0.59 -8.41
C LYS A 63 2.49 0.31 -7.75
N TYR A 64 2.07 1.15 -6.80
CA TYR A 64 0.74 1.11 -6.24
C TYR A 64 0.00 2.39 -6.59
N LEU A 65 -1.20 2.24 -7.14
CA LEU A 65 -2.13 3.35 -7.34
C LEU A 65 -3.46 3.00 -6.70
N PHE A 66 -3.84 3.74 -5.65
CA PHE A 66 -5.18 3.69 -5.10
C PHE A 66 -5.97 4.87 -5.65
N ILE A 67 -7.08 4.59 -6.33
CA ILE A 67 -7.92 5.63 -6.94
C ILE A 67 -9.37 5.53 -6.45
N ALA A 68 -9.85 6.62 -5.85
CA ALA A 68 -11.22 6.76 -5.35
C ALA A 68 -12.09 7.56 -6.32
N CYS A 69 -13.40 7.33 -6.25
CA CYS A 69 -14.42 8.12 -6.94
C CYS A 69 -14.79 9.36 -6.12
N ASP A 70 -14.74 10.55 -6.73
CA ASP A 70 -15.11 11.81 -6.09
C ASP A 70 -16.55 11.84 -5.58
N GLU A 71 -17.45 11.25 -6.37
CA GLU A 71 -18.89 11.22 -6.15
C GLU A 71 -19.31 10.44 -4.89
N ASP A 72 -18.43 9.57 -4.36
CA ASP A 72 -18.72 8.76 -3.17
C ASP A 72 -18.38 9.45 -1.85
N GLU A 73 -17.49 10.46 -1.86
CA GLU A 73 -17.16 11.34 -0.73
C GLU A 73 -16.51 12.64 -1.24
N PRO A 74 -17.28 13.69 -1.52
CA PRO A 74 -16.78 14.92 -2.16
C PRO A 74 -15.71 15.68 -1.35
N ASN A 75 -15.66 15.46 -0.03
CA ASN A 75 -14.68 16.08 0.86
C ASN A 75 -13.42 15.23 1.07
N LEU A 76 -13.32 14.07 0.43
CA LEU A 76 -12.13 13.23 0.48
C LEU A 76 -10.94 14.00 -0.09
N THR A 77 -9.77 13.82 0.54
CA THR A 77 -8.49 14.32 0.02
C THR A 77 -7.41 13.26 0.22
N THR A 78 -6.57 13.10 -0.79
CA THR A 78 -5.39 12.24 -0.82
C THR A 78 -4.31 12.68 0.17
N HIS A 79 -4.38 13.91 0.70
CA HIS A 79 -3.45 14.42 1.72
C HIS A 79 -3.85 14.01 3.16
N ARG A 80 -5.07 13.50 3.36
CA ARG A 80 -5.46 12.83 4.62
C ARG A 80 -5.38 11.32 4.43
N ILE A 81 -4.15 10.82 4.37
CA ILE A 81 -3.83 9.43 3.98
C ILE A 81 -4.62 8.40 4.83
N TYR A 82 -4.70 8.62 6.15
CA TYR A 82 -5.44 7.74 7.06
C TYR A 82 -6.94 7.64 6.69
N ASP A 83 -7.58 8.77 6.40
CA ASP A 83 -9.00 8.80 5.99
C ASP A 83 -9.18 8.22 4.58
N PHE A 84 -8.23 8.50 3.68
CA PHE A 84 -8.22 7.98 2.31
C PHE A 84 -8.16 6.45 2.27
N PHE A 85 -7.26 5.83 3.03
CA PHE A 85 -7.18 4.37 3.10
C PHE A 85 -8.45 3.75 3.70
N GLN A 86 -9.03 4.34 4.75
CA GLN A 86 -10.30 3.85 5.28
C GLN A 86 -11.43 3.95 4.24
N HIS A 87 -11.52 5.06 3.50
CA HIS A 87 -12.50 5.23 2.42
C HIS A 87 -12.35 4.14 1.34
N MET A 88 -11.11 3.87 0.90
CA MET A 88 -10.80 2.85 -0.09
C MET A 88 -11.13 1.44 0.42
N LEU A 89 -10.60 1.09 1.60
CA LEU A 89 -10.72 -0.24 2.16
C LEU A 89 -12.16 -0.58 2.56
N SER A 90 -12.99 0.40 2.90
CA SER A 90 -14.42 0.15 3.16
C SER A 90 -15.23 -0.13 1.89
N ARG A 91 -14.68 0.13 0.69
CA ARG A 91 -15.42 0.08 -0.59
C ARG A 91 -14.88 -0.93 -1.60
N VAL A 92 -13.57 -1.21 -1.56
CA VAL A 92 -12.91 -2.05 -2.57
C VAL A 92 -13.53 -3.45 -2.65
N ASP A 93 -13.84 -3.91 -3.86
CA ASP A 93 -14.16 -5.30 -4.12
C ASP A 93 -12.90 -6.07 -4.51
N LEU A 94 -12.33 -6.83 -3.57
CA LEU A 94 -11.11 -7.60 -3.82
C LEU A 94 -11.27 -8.69 -4.91
N SER A 95 -12.51 -8.95 -5.36
CA SER A 95 -12.78 -9.86 -6.47
C SER A 95 -12.75 -9.21 -7.86
N ARG A 96 -12.71 -7.87 -7.94
CA ARG A 96 -12.87 -7.11 -9.19
C ARG A 96 -11.91 -5.93 -9.32
N ASP A 97 -11.66 -5.24 -8.22
CA ASP A 97 -11.08 -3.89 -8.19
C ASP A 97 -9.54 -3.89 -8.16
N LEU A 98 -8.92 -5.05 -8.41
CA LEU A 98 -7.47 -5.24 -8.40
C LEU A 98 -6.95 -5.44 -9.83
N HIS A 99 -6.25 -4.44 -10.37
CA HIS A 99 -5.78 -4.46 -11.76
C HIS A 99 -4.26 -4.48 -11.82
N PHE A 100 -3.71 -5.66 -12.11
CA PHE A 100 -2.28 -5.89 -12.17
C PHE A 100 -1.68 -5.64 -13.56
N GLN A 101 -0.50 -5.01 -13.58
CA GLN A 101 0.43 -5.04 -14.70
C GLN A 101 1.67 -5.82 -14.24
N THR A 102 1.81 -7.08 -14.68
CA THR A 102 2.74 -8.03 -14.04
C THR A 102 4.14 -8.08 -14.63
N ARG A 103 4.35 -7.45 -15.79
CA ARG A 103 5.63 -7.36 -16.51
C ARG A 103 5.77 -5.97 -17.11
N THR A 104 6.19 -5.02 -16.28
CA THR A 104 6.25 -3.60 -16.67
C THR A 104 7.53 -2.96 -16.14
N THR A 105 7.78 -1.73 -16.55
CA THR A 105 8.91 -0.94 -16.09
C THR A 105 8.60 -0.21 -14.79
N ILE A 106 9.59 -0.13 -13.91
CA ILE A 106 9.53 0.57 -12.63
C ILE A 106 10.74 1.50 -12.48
N ASP A 107 10.75 2.29 -11.39
CA ASP A 107 11.88 3.13 -11.01
C ASP A 107 13.18 2.31 -10.93
N THR A 108 14.29 2.86 -11.43
CA THR A 108 15.63 2.26 -11.33
C THR A 108 16.06 2.05 -9.87
N LEU A 109 15.56 2.87 -8.94
CA LEU A 109 15.86 2.78 -7.52
C LEU A 109 14.87 1.91 -6.73
N ASP A 110 13.89 1.27 -7.41
CA ASP A 110 13.03 0.28 -6.77
C ASP A 110 13.72 -1.09 -6.74
N TYR A 111 14.17 -1.47 -5.54
CA TYR A 111 14.86 -2.74 -5.29
C TYR A 111 13.93 -3.89 -4.89
N SER A 112 12.61 -3.74 -5.01
CA SER A 112 11.66 -4.84 -4.74
C SER A 112 11.49 -5.81 -5.93
N GLY A 113 11.96 -5.42 -7.11
CA GLY A 113 12.00 -6.26 -8.30
C GLY A 113 13.19 -7.21 -8.35
N ASP A 114 13.11 -8.22 -9.23
CA ASP A 114 14.22 -9.18 -9.44
C ASP A 114 15.22 -8.70 -10.51
N ASP A 115 14.93 -7.59 -11.20
CA ASP A 115 15.74 -7.10 -12.31
C ASP A 115 15.66 -5.57 -12.42
N TRP A 116 16.65 -4.98 -13.09
CA TRP A 116 16.77 -3.53 -13.26
C TRP A 116 15.59 -2.98 -14.03
N ASN A 117 14.96 -1.94 -13.47
CA ASN A 117 13.83 -1.26 -14.10
C ASN A 117 12.66 -2.19 -14.47
N ALA A 118 12.53 -3.35 -13.83
CA ALA A 118 11.50 -4.33 -14.14
C ALA A 118 10.75 -4.75 -12.88
N GLY A 119 9.43 -4.78 -13.00
CA GLY A 119 8.58 -5.23 -11.90
C GLY A 119 7.11 -5.27 -12.31
N SER A 120 6.26 -4.91 -11.35
CA SER A 120 4.82 -4.90 -11.55
C SER A 120 4.15 -3.70 -10.90
N LYS A 121 2.92 -3.44 -11.33
CA LYS A 121 2.06 -2.39 -10.79
C LYS A 121 0.72 -2.98 -10.40
N LEU A 122 0.08 -2.41 -9.39
CA LEU A 122 -1.29 -2.68 -9.00
C LEU A 122 -2.07 -1.36 -8.93
N VAL A 123 -3.17 -1.30 -9.67
CA VAL A 123 -4.22 -0.31 -9.47
C VAL A 123 -5.31 -0.93 -8.59
N VAL A 124 -5.64 -0.25 -7.50
CA VAL A 124 -6.80 -0.54 -6.64
C VAL A 124 -7.81 0.59 -6.85
N ALA A 125 -8.91 0.31 -7.54
CA ALA A 125 -9.90 1.32 -7.90
C ALA A 125 -11.21 1.08 -7.13
N ALA A 126 -11.71 2.06 -6.39
CA ALA A 126 -12.93 1.90 -5.61
C ALA A 126 -13.99 2.92 -6.03
N ARG A 127 -15.19 2.40 -6.32
CA ARG A 127 -16.40 3.17 -6.60
C ARG A 127 -17.61 2.49 -5.97
N GLY A 128 -18.53 3.28 -5.45
CA GLY A 128 -19.82 2.85 -4.94
C GLY A 128 -19.93 2.95 -3.42
N PRO A 129 -21.05 2.45 -2.86
CA PRO A 129 -21.29 2.48 -1.43
C PRO A 129 -20.24 1.66 -0.66
N ALA A 130 -20.05 1.99 0.62
CA ALA A 130 -19.27 1.15 1.52
C ALA A 130 -19.86 -0.27 1.56
N ARG A 131 -18.99 -1.27 1.42
CA ARG A 131 -19.32 -2.69 1.38
C ARG A 131 -19.10 -3.38 2.73
N ARG A 132 -18.28 -2.77 3.58
CA ARG A 132 -17.86 -3.30 4.87
C ARG A 132 -17.63 -2.19 5.88
N VAL A 133 -17.69 -2.56 7.16
CA VAL A 133 -17.28 -1.71 8.29
C VAL A 133 -15.90 -2.17 8.74
N LEU A 134 -14.94 -1.25 8.79
CA LEU A 134 -13.56 -1.57 9.17
C LEU A 134 -13.45 -1.64 10.70
N SER A 135 -12.90 -2.73 11.21
CA SER A 135 -12.76 -2.91 12.66
C SER A 135 -11.51 -2.20 13.19
N ALA A 136 -11.68 -1.51 14.33
CA ALA A 136 -10.60 -0.90 15.10
C ALA A 136 -10.07 -1.82 16.22
N GLU A 137 -10.43 -3.10 16.19
CA GLU A 137 -9.98 -4.12 17.14
C GLU A 137 -9.30 -5.25 16.38
N ILE A 138 -8.42 -6.01 17.05
CA ILE A 138 -7.81 -7.21 16.48
C ILE A 138 -8.85 -8.34 16.53
N PRO A 139 -8.96 -9.21 15.50
CA PRO A 139 -9.87 -10.34 15.54
C PRO A 139 -9.63 -11.22 16.77
N ASN A 140 -10.69 -11.50 17.52
CA ASN A 140 -10.61 -12.46 18.61
C ASN A 140 -10.45 -13.89 18.05
N GLN A 141 -9.66 -14.73 18.73
CA GLN A 141 -9.58 -16.18 18.47
C GLN A 141 -9.12 -16.57 17.05
N LEU A 142 -8.12 -15.87 16.53
CA LEU A 142 -7.48 -16.24 15.26
C LEU A 142 -6.38 -17.27 15.51
N SER A 143 -6.63 -18.53 15.15
CA SER A 143 -5.66 -19.62 15.26
C SER A 143 -4.72 -19.56 14.06
N LEU A 144 -3.58 -18.90 14.22
CA LEU A 144 -2.58 -18.74 13.17
C LEU A 144 -1.45 -19.79 13.27
N PRO A 145 -0.76 -20.09 12.16
CA PRO A 145 0.43 -20.96 12.21
C PRO A 145 1.52 -20.35 13.09
N GLY A 146 2.44 -21.20 13.56
CA GLY A 146 3.55 -20.76 14.43
C GLY A 146 4.49 -19.73 13.81
N SER A 147 4.48 -19.60 12.48
CA SER A 147 5.18 -18.54 11.75
C SER A 147 4.58 -17.16 11.99
N CYS A 148 3.33 -17.05 12.44
CA CYS A 148 2.70 -15.81 12.89
C CYS A 148 2.97 -15.60 14.38
N GLN A 149 3.91 -14.73 14.69
CA GLN A 149 4.40 -14.54 16.05
C GLN A 149 3.58 -13.49 16.81
N ARG A 150 3.02 -12.51 16.09
CA ARG A 150 2.29 -11.38 16.67
C ARG A 150 1.40 -10.71 15.62
N ILE A 151 0.29 -10.12 16.06
CA ILE A 151 -0.57 -9.26 15.25
C ILE A 151 -0.71 -7.92 15.97
N ASP A 152 -0.60 -6.82 15.23
CA ASP A 152 -0.92 -5.48 15.73
C ASP A 152 -1.81 -4.74 14.72
N LEU A 153 -2.69 -3.88 15.23
CA LEU A 153 -3.55 -3.04 14.39
C LEU A 153 -2.79 -1.78 13.96
N VAL A 154 -2.68 -1.55 12.65
CA VAL A 154 -2.06 -0.33 12.10
C VAL A 154 -3.08 0.81 12.09
N MET A 155 -4.28 0.52 11.58
CA MET A 155 -5.45 1.40 11.53
C MET A 155 -6.70 0.52 11.32
N PRO A 156 -7.93 1.05 11.45
CA PRO A 156 -9.13 0.27 11.22
C PRO A 156 -9.07 -0.49 9.89
N GLY A 157 -9.24 -1.81 9.98
CA GLY A 157 -9.19 -2.71 8.84
C GLY A 157 -7.81 -3.09 8.30
N VAL A 158 -6.71 -2.61 8.91
CA VAL A 158 -5.34 -2.98 8.51
C VAL A 158 -4.59 -3.63 9.66
N LEU A 159 -4.18 -4.88 9.47
CA LEU A 159 -3.38 -5.64 10.42
C LEU A 159 -1.93 -5.77 9.93
N ALA A 160 -0.98 -5.58 10.84
CA ALA A 160 0.40 -5.99 10.65
C ALA A 160 0.62 -7.32 11.38
N VAL A 161 1.32 -8.26 10.74
CA VAL A 161 1.60 -9.58 11.30
C VAL A 161 3.12 -9.79 11.32
N SER A 162 3.68 -9.99 12.52
CA SER A 162 5.07 -10.42 12.69
C SER A 162 5.16 -11.86 12.20
N PHE A 163 5.97 -12.07 11.18
CA PHE A 163 6.09 -13.34 10.48
C PHE A 163 7.55 -13.78 10.41
N ASP A 164 7.79 -15.07 10.22
CA ASP A 164 9.14 -15.59 10.02
C ASP A 164 9.86 -14.85 8.87
N ALA A 165 11.15 -14.62 9.06
CA ALA A 165 11.97 -13.86 8.11
C ALA A 165 11.91 -14.48 6.72
N PHE A 166 11.80 -13.63 5.68
CA PHE A 166 11.79 -14.10 4.31
C PHE A 166 13.10 -14.81 3.97
N THR A 167 12.99 -16.00 3.38
CA THR A 167 14.16 -16.77 2.91
C THR A 167 14.25 -16.75 1.40
N ASN A 168 13.20 -17.21 0.72
CA ASN A 168 13.04 -17.19 -0.73
C ASN A 168 11.56 -17.32 -1.10
N TYR A 169 11.21 -17.01 -2.34
CA TYR A 169 9.83 -17.04 -2.83
C TYR A 169 9.17 -18.43 -2.79
N ALA A 170 9.94 -19.52 -2.94
CA ALA A 170 9.39 -20.87 -2.90
C ALA A 170 8.96 -21.26 -1.47
N THR A 171 9.74 -20.87 -0.47
CA THR A 171 9.37 -21.01 0.94
C THR A 171 8.21 -20.09 1.30
N ALA A 172 8.30 -18.80 0.95
CA ALA A 172 7.25 -17.81 1.22
C ALA A 172 5.90 -18.28 0.69
N LYS A 173 5.84 -18.80 -0.54
CA LYS A 173 4.60 -19.32 -1.12
C LYS A 173 3.94 -20.40 -0.22
N LYS A 174 4.71 -21.35 0.30
CA LYS A 174 4.19 -22.43 1.17
C LYS A 174 3.74 -21.90 2.53
N GLU A 175 4.48 -20.96 3.10
CA GLU A 175 4.11 -20.31 4.36
C GLU A 175 2.79 -19.53 4.22
N LEU A 176 2.63 -18.80 3.12
CA LEU A 176 1.43 -18.03 2.80
C LEU A 176 0.24 -18.93 2.47
N GLU A 177 0.45 -20.06 1.78
CA GLU A 177 -0.58 -21.10 1.59
C GLU A 177 -1.06 -21.62 2.95
N THR A 178 -0.13 -21.97 3.85
CA THR A 178 -0.45 -22.45 5.20
C THR A 178 -1.21 -21.40 6.03
N LEU A 179 -0.80 -20.14 5.93
CA LEU A 179 -1.48 -19.01 6.57
C LEU A 179 -2.92 -18.87 6.05
N CYS A 180 -3.11 -18.86 4.73
CA CYS A 180 -4.43 -18.77 4.11
C CYS A 180 -5.32 -19.96 4.49
N ASP A 181 -4.78 -21.19 4.53
CA ASP A 181 -5.53 -22.38 4.93
C ASP A 181 -6.02 -22.28 6.38
N ALA A 182 -5.18 -21.78 7.30
CA ALA A 182 -5.56 -21.56 8.70
C ALA A 182 -6.69 -20.53 8.88
N MET A 183 -6.87 -19.65 7.90
CA MET A 183 -7.90 -18.60 7.89
C MET A 183 -9.11 -18.93 6.99
N SER A 184 -9.11 -20.07 6.30
CA SER A 184 -10.06 -20.40 5.22
C SER A 184 -11.54 -20.36 5.60
N ASP A 185 -11.86 -20.64 6.87
CA ASP A 185 -13.22 -20.65 7.43
C ASP A 185 -13.56 -19.40 8.25
N LYS A 186 -12.67 -18.41 8.30
CA LYS A 186 -12.87 -17.18 9.09
C LYS A 186 -13.51 -16.10 8.23
N ASP A 187 -14.42 -15.33 8.84
CA ASP A 187 -14.90 -14.07 8.26
C ASP A 187 -13.96 -12.93 8.71
N LEU A 188 -13.19 -12.42 7.75
CA LEU A 188 -12.18 -11.39 7.95
C LEU A 188 -12.48 -10.13 7.13
N ASP A 189 -13.72 -9.97 6.66
CA ASP A 189 -14.07 -8.83 5.80
C ASP A 189 -13.82 -7.49 6.50
N GLN A 190 -13.94 -7.39 7.83
CA GLN A 190 -13.64 -6.17 8.59
C GLN A 190 -12.14 -5.79 8.63
N TRP A 191 -11.25 -6.67 8.18
CA TRP A 191 -9.79 -6.47 8.08
C TRP A 191 -9.28 -6.76 6.67
N PRO A 192 -9.69 -5.97 5.66
CA PRO A 192 -9.45 -6.29 4.25
C PRO A 192 -7.98 -6.25 3.82
N LEU A 193 -7.07 -5.67 4.62
CA LEU A 193 -5.65 -5.56 4.28
C LEU A 193 -4.76 -6.06 5.42
N TRP A 194 -3.88 -7.01 5.13
CA TRP A 194 -2.90 -7.54 6.06
C TRP A 194 -1.49 -7.32 5.50
N ILE A 195 -0.56 -6.93 6.36
CA ILE A 195 0.84 -6.70 6.00
C ILE A 195 1.72 -7.66 6.79
N LEU A 196 2.48 -8.50 6.10
CA LEU A 196 3.47 -9.35 6.74
C LEU A 196 4.80 -8.61 6.87
N THR A 197 5.42 -8.71 8.04
CA THR A 197 6.69 -8.04 8.36
C THR A 197 7.43 -8.79 9.45
N GLU A 198 8.69 -8.46 9.68
CA GLU A 198 9.48 -8.98 10.80
C GLU A 198 9.03 -8.42 12.15
N ASP A 199 8.48 -7.19 12.19
CA ASP A 199 8.07 -6.51 13.42
C ASP A 199 6.77 -5.73 13.22
N SER A 200 5.65 -6.36 13.55
CA SER A 200 4.31 -5.75 13.50
C SER A 200 4.14 -4.63 14.52
N LYS A 201 4.86 -4.66 15.64
CA LYS A 201 4.80 -3.61 16.66
C LYS A 201 5.46 -2.33 16.14
N TRP A 202 6.63 -2.44 15.51
CA TRP A 202 7.27 -1.30 14.86
C TRP A 202 6.41 -0.76 13.72
N MET A 203 5.88 -1.65 12.86
CA MET A 203 5.08 -1.26 11.70
C MET A 203 3.80 -0.51 12.10
N SER A 204 3.12 -0.96 13.14
CA SER A 204 1.88 -0.33 13.65
C SER A 204 2.11 0.93 14.49
N ALA A 205 3.34 1.19 14.93
CA ALA A 205 3.62 2.31 15.83
C ALA A 205 3.33 3.69 15.22
N GLN A 206 3.50 3.84 13.91
CA GLN A 206 3.29 5.08 13.16
C GLN A 206 2.79 4.76 11.75
N LEU A 207 1.86 5.57 11.22
CA LEU A 207 1.35 5.40 9.86
C LEU A 207 2.48 5.37 8.81
N ASN A 208 3.51 6.19 9.00
CA ASN A 208 4.66 6.25 8.09
C ASN A 208 5.45 4.95 8.03
N ASN A 209 5.51 4.16 9.13
CA ASN A 209 6.21 2.88 9.12
C ASN A 209 5.48 1.88 8.22
N PHE A 210 4.14 1.85 8.32
CA PHE A 210 3.28 1.10 7.39
C PHE A 210 3.48 1.54 5.94
N LEU A 211 3.35 2.84 5.65
CA LEU A 211 3.48 3.37 4.29
C LEU A 211 4.86 3.04 3.69
N TRP A 212 5.92 3.26 4.46
CA TRP A 212 7.27 2.95 4.06
C TRP A 212 7.44 1.47 3.77
N ALA A 213 7.25 0.61 4.78
CA ALA A 213 7.58 -0.80 4.63
C ALA A 213 6.66 -1.52 3.64
N ALA A 214 5.35 -1.28 3.70
CA ALA A 214 4.39 -1.96 2.83
C ALA A 214 4.63 -1.64 1.35
N PHE A 215 4.99 -0.40 1.00
CA PHE A 215 5.09 0.01 -0.39
C PHE A 215 6.52 0.14 -0.90
N THR A 216 7.56 0.12 -0.08
CA THR A 216 8.95 0.07 -0.59
C THR A 216 9.48 -1.35 -0.72
N ARG A 217 8.98 -2.30 0.08
CA ARG A 217 9.52 -3.66 0.19
C ARG A 217 8.75 -4.71 -0.62
N SER A 218 7.71 -4.32 -1.34
CA SER A 218 6.86 -5.26 -2.08
C SER A 218 6.79 -4.94 -3.58
N ASN A 219 6.77 -5.99 -4.38
CA ASN A 219 6.50 -6.00 -5.80
C ASN A 219 5.10 -6.62 -6.02
N PRO A 220 4.11 -5.86 -6.52
CA PRO A 220 2.71 -6.28 -6.49
C PRO A 220 2.41 -7.71 -6.98
N SER A 221 2.97 -8.15 -8.11
CA SER A 221 2.70 -9.45 -8.70
C SER A 221 3.34 -10.63 -7.97
N LYS A 222 4.30 -10.38 -7.08
CA LYS A 222 5.07 -11.41 -6.35
C LYS A 222 4.74 -11.46 -4.87
N ASP A 223 4.49 -10.30 -4.30
CA ASP A 223 4.34 -10.12 -2.86
C ASP A 223 2.88 -9.90 -2.44
N ILE A 224 1.92 -9.98 -3.37
CA ILE A 224 0.50 -9.93 -3.04
C ILE A 224 -0.10 -11.32 -3.06
N TYR A 225 -0.76 -11.64 -1.97
CA TYR A 225 -1.51 -12.86 -1.75
C TYR A 225 -2.92 -12.49 -1.28
N GLY A 226 -3.79 -13.48 -1.13
CA GLY A 226 -5.11 -13.23 -0.58
C GLY A 226 -5.82 -14.52 -0.20
N LEU A 227 -6.80 -14.40 0.68
CA LEU A 227 -7.60 -15.53 1.10
C LEU A 227 -8.44 -16.04 -0.08
N LYS A 228 -8.41 -17.35 -0.34
CA LYS A 228 -9.12 -17.96 -1.48
C LYS A 228 -8.81 -17.23 -2.80
N ALA A 229 -7.54 -16.86 -3.00
CA ALA A 229 -7.09 -16.21 -4.22
C ALA A 229 -7.27 -17.13 -5.43
N GLU A 230 -7.72 -16.55 -6.54
CA GLU A 230 -7.96 -17.27 -7.78
C GLU A 230 -7.65 -16.39 -9.00
N VAL A 231 -7.56 -17.03 -10.17
CA VAL A 231 -7.45 -16.33 -11.45
C VAL A 231 -8.64 -16.73 -12.30
N ILE A 232 -9.57 -15.80 -12.51
CA ILE A 232 -10.72 -15.96 -13.40
C ILE A 232 -10.34 -15.32 -14.74
N ASP A 233 -10.23 -16.16 -15.78
CA ASP A 233 -9.64 -15.79 -17.08
C ASP A 233 -8.22 -15.21 -16.96
N LYS A 234 -8.09 -13.88 -16.96
CA LYS A 234 -6.83 -13.14 -16.81
C LYS A 234 -6.88 -12.12 -15.67
N HIS A 235 -7.90 -12.21 -14.82
CA HIS A 235 -8.09 -11.34 -13.68
C HIS A 235 -7.76 -12.10 -12.40
N TRP A 236 -6.89 -11.53 -11.57
CA TRP A 236 -6.57 -12.08 -10.26
C TRP A 236 -7.52 -11.47 -9.22
N SER A 237 -8.09 -12.32 -8.38
CA SER A 237 -9.05 -11.95 -7.34
C SER A 237 -8.72 -12.67 -6.03
N CYS A 238 -9.24 -12.14 -4.93
CA CYS A 238 -9.26 -12.85 -3.65
C CYS A 238 -10.46 -12.43 -2.79
N LYS A 239 -10.68 -13.15 -1.69
CA LYS A 239 -11.47 -12.68 -0.57
C LYS A 239 -10.57 -11.95 0.42
N ALA A 240 -11.18 -11.11 1.26
CA ALA A 240 -10.49 -10.50 2.37
C ALA A 240 -9.91 -11.57 3.33
N PRO A 241 -8.68 -11.38 3.82
CA PRO A 241 -7.79 -10.24 3.55
C PRO A 241 -7.02 -10.35 2.23
N LEU A 242 -6.75 -9.20 1.61
CA LEU A 242 -5.60 -9.00 0.73
C LEU A 242 -4.34 -8.94 1.60
N ILE A 243 -3.31 -9.69 1.25
CA ILE A 243 -2.08 -9.80 2.03
C ILE A 243 -0.92 -9.22 1.22
N ILE A 244 -0.17 -8.29 1.80
CA ILE A 244 1.09 -7.78 1.23
C ILE A 244 2.25 -8.34 2.06
N ASP A 245 3.13 -9.10 1.43
CA ASP A 245 4.38 -9.56 2.02
C ASP A 245 5.44 -8.45 1.96
N ALA A 246 5.57 -7.69 3.05
CA ALA A 246 6.52 -6.59 3.19
C ALA A 246 7.79 -7.00 3.94
N ARG A 247 8.04 -8.31 4.11
CA ARG A 247 9.30 -8.82 4.67
C ARG A 247 10.49 -8.37 3.80
N ILE A 248 11.65 -8.21 4.41
CA ILE A 248 12.90 -7.83 3.77
C ILE A 248 13.41 -9.01 2.95
N LYS A 249 13.61 -8.82 1.65
CA LYS A 249 14.19 -9.83 0.77
C LYS A 249 15.71 -9.69 0.73
N SER A 250 16.40 -10.80 0.44
CA SER A 250 17.87 -10.86 0.42
C SER A 250 18.55 -9.94 -0.61
N HIS A 251 17.81 -9.51 -1.64
CA HIS A 251 18.28 -8.58 -2.66
C HIS A 251 17.97 -7.11 -2.35
N HIS A 252 17.21 -6.82 -1.29
CA HIS A 252 17.00 -5.45 -0.86
C HIS A 252 18.30 -4.84 -0.36
N ALA A 253 18.47 -3.54 -0.57
CA ALA A 253 19.55 -2.80 0.06
C ALA A 253 19.44 -2.93 1.61
N PRO A 254 20.57 -3.10 2.32
CA PRO A 254 20.57 -3.05 3.78
C PRO A 254 19.93 -1.76 4.29
N VAL A 255 19.28 -1.84 5.45
CA VAL A 255 18.73 -0.65 6.10
C VAL A 255 19.87 0.31 6.43
N LEU A 256 19.71 1.57 6.05
CA LEU A 256 20.65 2.63 6.42
C LEU A 256 20.40 3.03 7.88
N GLU A 257 21.31 2.67 8.76
CA GLU A 257 21.30 3.10 10.16
C GLU A 257 22.18 4.34 10.33
N PRO A 258 21.68 5.41 10.97
CA PRO A 258 22.51 6.58 11.28
C PRO A 258 23.71 6.18 12.14
N ASP A 259 24.90 6.62 11.78
CA ASP A 259 26.08 6.45 12.63
C ASP A 259 25.89 7.27 13.92
N GLN A 260 25.86 6.58 15.06
CA GLN A 260 25.56 7.21 16.34
C GLN A 260 26.55 8.32 16.71
N ALA A 261 27.83 8.20 16.34
CA ALA A 261 28.82 9.23 16.61
C ALA A 261 28.58 10.48 15.73
N VAL A 262 28.17 10.29 14.48
CA VAL A 262 27.76 11.38 13.59
C VAL A 262 26.49 12.04 14.10
N SER A 263 25.47 11.27 14.47
CA SER A 263 24.22 11.79 15.05
C SER A 263 24.51 12.63 16.29
N ASN A 264 25.27 12.10 17.25
CA ASN A 264 25.65 12.83 18.47
C ASN A 264 26.42 14.13 18.15
N ARG A 265 27.29 14.12 17.13
CA ARG A 265 28.03 15.31 16.70
C ARG A 265 27.09 16.37 16.12
N VAL A 266 26.13 15.97 15.30
CA VAL A 266 25.11 16.87 14.72
C VAL A 266 24.22 17.42 15.83
N ASP A 267 23.73 16.57 16.73
CA ASP A 267 22.93 16.99 17.89
C ASP A 267 23.66 18.03 18.74
N GLY A 268 24.97 17.84 18.97
CA GLY A 268 25.81 18.82 19.65
C GLY A 268 25.92 20.17 18.94
N MET A 269 25.83 20.22 17.60
CA MET A 269 25.83 21.47 16.85
C MET A 269 24.52 22.26 17.02
N PHE A 270 23.39 21.56 17.23
CA PHE A 270 22.06 22.15 17.44
C PHE A 270 21.74 22.42 18.91
N ALA A 271 22.41 21.75 19.84
CA ALA A 271 22.27 21.97 21.28
C ALA A 271 22.57 23.42 21.67
N LYS A 272 22.04 23.86 22.82
CA LYS A 272 22.23 25.23 23.33
C LYS A 272 23.72 25.60 23.44
N GLY A 273 24.14 26.63 22.70
CA GLY A 273 25.54 27.07 22.61
C GLY A 273 26.34 26.46 21.44
N GLY A 274 25.75 25.51 20.72
CA GLY A 274 26.31 24.93 19.50
C GLY A 274 26.28 25.89 18.30
N MET A 275 27.12 25.61 17.30
CA MET A 275 27.35 26.52 16.17
C MET A 275 26.12 26.76 15.27
N LEU A 276 25.15 25.84 15.29
CA LEU A 276 23.89 25.90 14.53
C LEU A 276 22.67 26.27 15.40
N HIS A 277 22.85 26.40 16.72
CA HIS A 277 21.76 26.71 17.64
C HIS A 277 21.01 28.00 17.24
N GLY A 278 19.70 27.87 16.99
CA GLY A 278 18.82 28.99 16.62
C GLY A 278 19.08 29.60 15.24
N LYS A 279 19.97 29.03 14.41
CA LYS A 279 20.30 29.56 13.08
C LYS A 279 19.45 28.99 11.94
N ILE A 280 18.83 27.84 12.15
CA ILE A 280 17.95 27.19 11.19
C ILE A 280 16.54 27.16 11.81
N LYS A 281 15.55 27.70 11.09
CA LYS A 281 14.14 27.65 11.49
C LYS A 281 13.47 26.50 10.73
N GLY A 282 12.75 25.63 11.44
CA GLY A 282 11.95 24.56 10.82
C GLY A 282 12.57 23.16 10.85
N LEU A 283 13.62 22.96 11.65
CA LEU A 283 14.01 21.65 12.18
C LEU A 283 13.58 21.56 13.65
#